data_AF-A0A3M6T5E9-F1
#
_entry.id   AF-A0A3M6T5E9-F1
#
_cell.length_a   1.000
_cell.length_b   1.000
_cell.length_c   1.000
_cell.angle_alpha   90.00
_cell.angle_beta   90.00
_cell.angle_gamma   90.00
#
_symmetry.space_group_name_H-M   'P 1'
#
loop_
_entity.id
_entity.type
_entity.pdbx_description
1 polymer ?
#
loop_
_entity_poly.entity_id
_entity_poly.type
_entity_poly.pdbx_seq_one_letter_code
_entity_poly.pdbx_strand_id
1 'polypeptide(L)'
;MASRRVENVYEAYKMAAPSSKASNSVMFWTYDHEAILCREVVNVNPYTTKKGSTQRSSMWEKIADTLNKCSVPKFRVDKRSVRDHVEILVYKHKKKLQAEEKATGITPDEPTELENLLDTIIALEESGEAE
;
A
#
# COMPACT_ATOMS: atom_id res chain seq x y z
N MET A 1 11.88 15.87 -27.52
CA MET A 1 12.65 14.60 -27.48
C MET A 1 12.54 14.03 -26.07
N ALA A 2 11.40 13.39 -25.77
CA ALA A 2 11.10 12.91 -24.43
C ALA A 2 11.94 11.66 -24.10
N SER A 3 12.97 11.90 -23.28
CA SER A 3 13.35 11.08 -22.12
C SER A 3 13.68 9.59 -22.31
N ARG A 4 14.89 9.34 -22.84
CA ARG A 4 15.63 8.06 -22.64
C ARG A 4 15.85 7.69 -21.17
N ARG A 5 15.57 8.62 -20.24
CA ARG A 5 15.79 8.43 -18.80
C ARG A 5 14.67 7.61 -18.14
N VAL A 6 13.44 7.68 -18.65
CA VAL A 6 12.28 6.95 -18.06
C VAL A 6 12.27 5.49 -18.49
N GLU A 7 12.57 5.21 -19.76
CA GLU A 7 12.67 3.84 -20.28
C GLU A 7 13.75 3.03 -19.56
N ASN A 8 14.88 3.65 -19.20
CA ASN A 8 15.94 2.97 -18.45
C ASN A 8 15.52 2.57 -17.03
N VAL A 9 14.62 3.33 -16.39
CA VAL A 9 14.10 2.99 -15.06
C VAL A 9 13.06 1.88 -15.15
N TYR A 10 12.20 1.92 -16.16
CA TYR A 10 11.18 0.89 -16.37
C TYR A 10 11.78 -0.47 -16.77
N GLU A 11 12.81 -0.47 -17.61
CA GLU A 11 13.54 -1.69 -17.97
C GLU A 11 14.39 -2.24 -16.81
N ALA A 12 14.98 -1.37 -15.99
CA ALA A 12 15.67 -1.80 -14.76
C ALA A 12 14.72 -2.49 -13.77
N TYR A 13 13.46 -2.06 -13.70
CA TYR A 13 12.43 -2.70 -12.88
C TYR A 13 12.02 -4.08 -13.41
N LYS A 14 11.96 -4.24 -14.74
CA LYS A 14 11.64 -5.53 -15.40
C LYS A 14 12.74 -6.59 -15.26
N MET A 15 14.01 -6.18 -15.24
CA MET A 15 15.15 -7.12 -15.17
C MET A 15 15.48 -7.61 -13.77
N ALA A 16 14.92 -7.02 -12.72
CA ALA A 16 15.06 -7.48 -11.33
C ALA A 16 14.05 -8.56 -10.93
N ALA A 17 13.14 -8.97 -11.81
CA ALA A 17 12.16 -10.01 -11.52
C ALA A 17 12.82 -11.41 -11.53
N PRO A 18 12.86 -12.15 -10.42
CA PRO A 18 13.45 -13.47 -10.39
C PRO A 18 12.60 -14.48 -11.18
N SER A 19 13.26 -15.15 -12.14
CA SER A 19 12.76 -16.32 -12.88
C SER A 19 12.36 -17.45 -11.92
N SER A 20 11.19 -18.04 -12.17
CA SER A 20 10.55 -19.02 -11.29
C SER A 20 11.31 -20.35 -11.18
N LYS A 21 11.73 -20.68 -9.95
CA LYS A 21 11.84 -22.06 -9.46
C LYS A 21 11.07 -22.17 -8.15
N ALA A 22 10.18 -23.15 -8.07
CA ALA A 22 9.31 -23.36 -6.93
C ALA A 22 10.12 -23.79 -5.70
N SER A 23 10.24 -22.88 -4.74
CA SER A 23 10.67 -23.12 -3.36
C SER A 23 9.88 -22.13 -2.50
N ASN A 24 9.25 -22.58 -1.39
CA ASN A 24 8.42 -21.79 -0.46
C ASN A 24 8.64 -20.26 -0.56
N SER A 25 7.92 -19.63 -1.49
CA SER A 25 8.21 -18.26 -1.91
C SER A 25 7.63 -17.30 -0.89
N VAL A 26 8.50 -16.53 -0.24
CA VAL A 26 8.10 -15.29 0.43
C VAL A 26 7.40 -14.44 -0.63
N MET A 27 6.17 -14.03 -0.35
CA MET A 27 5.41 -13.14 -1.22
C MET A 27 6.01 -11.74 -1.13
N PHE A 28 6.20 -11.10 -2.29
CA PHE A 28 6.69 -9.72 -2.36
C PHE A 28 5.52 -8.78 -2.61
N TRP A 29 5.51 -7.66 -1.90
CA TRP A 29 4.57 -6.58 -2.15
C TRP A 29 4.94 -5.86 -3.44
N THR A 30 4.12 -6.04 -4.46
CA THR A 30 4.18 -5.28 -5.72
C THR A 30 3.13 -4.18 -5.70
N TYR A 31 3.20 -3.27 -6.67
CA TYR A 31 2.19 -2.21 -6.83
C TYR A 31 0.75 -2.76 -6.83
N ASP A 32 0.49 -3.83 -7.59
CA ASP A 32 -0.84 -4.46 -7.64
C ASP A 32 -1.29 -5.01 -6.28
N HIS A 33 -0.36 -5.57 -5.49
CA HIS A 33 -0.69 -6.02 -4.14
C HIS A 33 -1.03 -4.85 -3.23
N GLU A 34 -0.27 -3.75 -3.32
CA GLU A 34 -0.46 -2.55 -2.51
C GLU A 34 -1.78 -1.85 -2.87
N ALA A 35 -2.11 -1.73 -4.16
CA ALA A 35 -3.38 -1.16 -4.62
C ALA A 35 -4.60 -1.95 -4.09
N ILE A 36 -4.56 -3.29 -4.19
CA ILE A 36 -5.64 -4.15 -3.68
C ILE A 36 -5.72 -4.09 -2.15
N LEU A 37 -4.57 -4.11 -1.46
CA LEU A 37 -4.50 -3.95 -0.01
C LEU A 37 -5.17 -2.64 0.42
N CYS A 38 -4.74 -1.50 -0.14
CA CYS A 38 -5.25 -0.19 0.24
C CYS A 38 -6.75 -0.06 -0.07
N ARG A 39 -7.21 -0.60 -1.20
CA ARG A 39 -8.63 -0.63 -1.54
C ARG A 39 -9.45 -1.42 -0.50
N GLU A 40 -8.95 -2.58 -0.07
CA GLU A 40 -9.64 -3.40 0.93
C GLU A 40 -9.61 -2.75 2.33
N VAL A 41 -8.53 -2.05 2.68
CA VAL A 41 -8.45 -1.27 3.93
C VAL A 41 -9.48 -0.13 3.93
N VAL A 42 -9.62 0.60 2.84
CA VAL A 42 -10.65 1.65 2.70
C VAL A 42 -12.06 1.05 2.77
N ASN A 43 -12.28 -0.10 2.13
CA ASN A 43 -13.57 -0.80 2.12
C ASN A 43 -13.98 -1.32 3.51
N VAL A 44 -13.07 -1.96 4.24
CA VAL A 44 -13.34 -2.51 5.58
C VAL A 44 -13.31 -1.42 6.65
N ASN A 45 -12.43 -0.43 6.48
CA ASN A 45 -12.22 0.71 7.36
C ASN A 45 -12.05 0.35 8.86
N PRO A 46 -10.91 -0.27 9.24
CA PRO A 46 -10.63 -0.68 10.61
C PRO A 46 -10.57 0.51 11.61
N TYR A 47 -10.40 1.74 11.11
CA TYR A 47 -10.23 2.93 11.94
C TYR A 47 -11.54 3.42 12.58
N THR A 48 -12.70 2.94 12.11
CA THR A 48 -14.03 3.20 12.71
C THR A 48 -14.25 2.61 14.10
N THR A 49 -13.37 1.72 14.55
CA THR A 49 -13.48 1.03 15.84
C THR A 49 -12.32 1.43 16.73
N LYS A 50 -12.45 1.50 18.06
CA LYS A 50 -11.38 1.99 18.95
C LYS A 50 -10.01 1.31 18.75
N LYS A 51 -8.92 2.08 18.84
CA LYS A 51 -7.53 1.60 18.80
C LYS A 51 -7.26 0.55 19.88
N GLY A 52 -6.61 -0.54 19.48
CA GLY A 52 -6.29 -1.66 20.38
C GLY A 52 -7.48 -2.57 20.74
N SER A 53 -8.69 -2.31 20.22
CA SER A 53 -9.84 -3.17 20.48
C SER A 53 -9.72 -4.52 19.74
N THR A 54 -10.35 -5.56 20.31
CA THR A 54 -10.51 -6.86 19.66
C THR A 54 -11.26 -6.74 18.33
N GLN A 55 -12.21 -5.81 18.24
CA GLN A 55 -12.96 -5.54 17.02
C GLN A 55 -12.07 -4.97 15.91
N ARG A 56 -11.21 -3.98 16.21
CA ARG A 56 -10.23 -3.49 15.23
C ARG A 56 -9.32 -4.63 14.77
N SER A 57 -8.87 -5.48 15.70
CA SER A 57 -8.08 -6.67 15.38
C SER A 57 -8.81 -7.65 14.45
N SER A 58 -10.11 -7.91 14.66
CA SER A 58 -10.88 -8.81 13.78
C SER A 58 -11.13 -8.21 12.40
N MET A 59 -11.20 -6.88 12.28
CA MET A 59 -11.28 -6.21 10.98
C MET A 59 -10.00 -6.39 10.16
N TRP A 60 -8.82 -6.29 10.79
CA TRP A 60 -7.56 -6.59 10.11
C TRP A 60 -7.43 -8.08 9.73
N GLU A 61 -7.96 -8.99 10.55
CA GLU A 61 -8.07 -10.42 10.22
C GLU A 61 -8.91 -10.61 8.94
N LYS A 62 -10.09 -9.97 8.88
CA LYS A 62 -10.98 -10.02 7.72
C LYS A 62 -10.31 -9.52 6.44
N ILE A 63 -9.50 -8.46 6.53
CA ILE A 63 -8.73 -7.95 5.38
C ILE A 63 -7.75 -9.03 4.91
N ALA A 64 -6.94 -9.60 5.81
CA ALA A 64 -6.00 -10.66 5.45
C ALA A 64 -6.68 -11.88 4.81
N ASP A 65 -7.82 -12.33 5.36
CA ASP A 65 -8.62 -13.42 4.82
C ASP A 65 -9.15 -13.13 3.41
N THR A 66 -9.52 -11.88 3.15
CA THR A 66 -10.04 -11.46 1.84
C THR A 66 -8.91 -11.39 0.81
N LEU A 67 -7.77 -10.81 1.19
CA LEU A 67 -6.58 -10.75 0.33
C LEU A 67 -6.09 -12.15 -0.06
N ASN A 68 -6.03 -13.09 0.89
CA ASN A 68 -5.60 -14.46 0.62
C ASN A 68 -6.56 -15.26 -0.30
N LYS A 69 -7.78 -14.76 -0.54
CA LYS A 69 -8.72 -15.34 -1.53
C LYS A 69 -8.50 -14.81 -2.94
N CYS A 70 -7.71 -13.75 -3.13
CA CYS A 70 -7.37 -13.24 -4.45
C CYS A 70 -6.52 -14.27 -5.21
N SER A 71 -6.91 -14.55 -6.46
CA SER A 71 -6.18 -15.47 -7.34
C SER A 71 -4.97 -14.80 -7.99
N VAL A 72 -5.12 -13.53 -8.38
CA VAL A 72 -4.08 -12.70 -9.00
C VAL A 72 -4.21 -11.26 -8.51
N PRO A 73 -3.15 -10.66 -7.95
CA PRO A 73 -1.93 -11.33 -7.51
C PRO A 73 -2.21 -12.22 -6.28
N LYS A 74 -1.36 -13.23 -6.05
CA LYS A 74 -1.57 -14.20 -4.98
C LYS A 74 -0.98 -13.69 -3.66
N PHE A 75 -1.82 -13.50 -2.65
CA PHE A 75 -1.38 -13.11 -1.32
C PHE A 75 -1.00 -14.31 -0.47
N ARG A 76 -0.04 -14.08 0.44
CA ARG A 76 0.35 -15.01 1.51
C ARG A 76 0.63 -14.20 2.78
N VAL A 77 -0.43 -13.63 3.35
CA VAL A 77 -0.34 -12.64 4.43
C VAL A 77 -1.13 -13.06 5.66
N ASP A 78 -0.75 -12.54 6.80
CA ASP A 78 -1.52 -12.60 8.04
C ASP A 78 -1.95 -11.19 8.48
N LYS A 79 -2.81 -11.10 9.48
CA LYS A 79 -3.24 -9.81 10.05
C LYS A 79 -2.07 -8.87 10.37
N ARG A 80 -0.97 -9.41 10.89
CA ARG A 80 0.17 -8.61 11.34
C ARG A 80 0.88 -7.99 10.14
N SER A 81 1.27 -8.80 9.17
CA SER A 81 1.94 -8.35 7.94
C SER A 81 1.10 -7.36 7.14
N VAL A 82 -0.23 -7.53 7.10
CA VAL A 82 -1.15 -6.56 6.49
C VAL A 82 -1.04 -5.20 7.17
N ARG A 83 -1.24 -5.14 8.50
CA ARG A 83 -1.21 -3.88 9.24
C ARG A 83 0.18 -3.22 9.18
N ASP A 84 1.23 -3.99 9.43
CA ASP A 84 2.60 -3.50 9.44
C ASP A 84 2.98 -2.95 8.03
N HIS A 85 2.49 -3.55 6.94
CA HIS A 85 2.73 -3.04 5.58
C HIS A 85 1.95 -1.76 5.28
N VAL A 86 0.70 -1.62 5.76
CA VAL A 86 -0.06 -0.36 5.65
C VAL A 86 0.66 0.78 6.36
N GLU A 87 1.18 0.55 7.57
CA GLU A 87 1.96 1.55 8.32
C GLU A 87 3.21 2.01 7.53
N ILE A 88 3.89 1.07 6.86
CA ILE A 88 5.04 1.36 5.99
C ILE A 88 4.62 2.22 4.79
N LEU A 89 3.50 1.90 4.14
CA LEU A 89 3.01 2.66 2.98
C LEU A 89 2.63 4.09 3.36
N VAL A 90 1.85 4.25 4.43
CA VAL A 90 1.46 5.57 4.96
C VAL A 90 2.69 6.40 5.30
N TYR A 91 3.69 5.80 5.97
CA TYR A 91 4.93 6.48 6.29
C TYR A 91 5.69 6.96 5.05
N LYS A 92 5.84 6.09 4.05
CA LYS A 92 6.51 6.43 2.79
C LYS A 92 5.79 7.55 2.05
N HIS A 93 4.46 7.51 2.02
CA HIS A 93 3.63 8.52 1.37
C HIS A 93 3.74 9.89 2.04
N LYS A 94 3.60 9.95 3.37
CA LYS A 94 3.80 11.19 4.14
C LYS A 94 5.20 11.78 3.91
N LYS A 95 6.23 10.94 3.81
CA LYS A 95 7.59 11.40 3.47
C LYS A 95 7.71 11.94 2.05
N LYS A 96 7.03 11.32 1.07
CA LYS A 96 7.00 11.79 -0.31
C LYS A 96 6.39 13.19 -0.38
N LEU A 97 5.20 13.38 0.21
CA LEU A 97 4.52 14.68 0.26
C LEU A 97 5.39 15.77 0.90
N GLN A 98 6.03 15.49 2.04
CA GLN A 98 6.94 16.45 2.69
C GLN A 98 8.17 16.82 1.85
N ALA A 99 8.65 15.90 1.00
CA ALA A 99 9.77 16.17 0.10
C ALA A 99 9.32 17.04 -1.09
N GLU A 100 8.12 16.80 -1.61
CA GLU A 100 7.52 17.59 -2.70
C GLU A 100 7.19 19.02 -2.25
N GLU A 101 6.62 19.21 -1.06
CA GLU A 101 6.36 20.55 -0.49
C GLU A 101 7.63 21.40 -0.36
N LYS A 102 8.77 20.77 -0.06
CA LYS A 102 10.07 21.45 0.07
C LYS A 102 10.72 21.74 -1.28
N ALA A 103 10.40 20.99 -2.31
CA ALA A 103 10.88 21.21 -3.67
C ALA A 103 10.05 22.33 -4.32
N THR A 104 10.34 23.58 -3.97
CA THR A 104 9.63 24.72 -4.53
C THR A 104 9.85 24.81 -6.05
N GLY A 105 8.76 24.74 -6.83
CA GLY A 105 8.76 25.09 -8.26
C GLY A 105 8.54 23.96 -9.27
N ILE A 106 8.19 22.74 -8.84
CA ILE A 106 7.77 21.66 -9.76
C ILE A 106 6.28 21.41 -9.56
N THR A 107 5.50 21.43 -10.65
CA THR A 107 4.10 21.00 -10.63
C THR A 107 4.07 19.50 -10.33
N PRO A 108 3.41 19.06 -9.24
CA PRO A 108 3.24 17.64 -8.96
C PRO A 108 2.51 16.96 -10.12
N ASP A 109 2.91 15.73 -10.43
CA ASP A 109 2.15 14.88 -11.34
C ASP A 109 0.76 14.59 -10.76
N GLU A 110 -0.17 14.15 -11.61
CA GLU A 110 -1.50 13.73 -11.15
C GLU A 110 -1.37 12.54 -10.17
N PRO A 111 -2.06 12.59 -9.01
CA PRO A 111 -1.94 11.54 -8.01
C PRO A 111 -2.43 10.21 -8.56
N THR A 112 -1.62 9.18 -8.38
CA THR A 112 -1.95 7.80 -8.76
C THR A 112 -3.11 7.28 -7.92
N GLU A 113 -3.76 6.20 -8.38
CA GLU A 113 -4.82 5.56 -7.60
C GLU A 113 -4.35 5.15 -6.19
N LEU A 114 -3.15 4.57 -6.09
CA LEU A 114 -2.58 4.15 -4.82
C LEU A 114 -2.38 5.33 -3.86
N GLU A 115 -1.94 6.48 -4.36
CA GLU A 115 -1.74 7.70 -3.56
C GLU A 115 -3.08 8.23 -3.04
N ASN A 116 -4.11 8.29 -3.89
CA ASN A 116 -5.45 8.69 -3.46
C ASN A 116 -6.01 7.75 -2.37
N LEU A 117 -5.77 6.45 -2.49
CA LEU A 117 -6.16 5.47 -1.46
C LEU A 117 -5.38 5.68 -0.15
N LEU A 118 -4.09 6.00 -0.24
CA LEU A 118 -3.24 6.28 0.93
C LEU A 118 -3.66 7.57 1.64
N ASP A 119 -3.98 8.63 0.88
CA ASP A 119 -4.54 9.88 1.43
C ASP A 119 -5.86 9.61 2.16
N THR A 120 -6.71 8.76 1.58
CA THR A 120 -7.96 8.34 2.22
C THR A 120 -7.70 7.59 3.52
N ILE A 121 -6.76 6.63 3.53
CA ILE A 121 -6.39 5.88 4.74
C ILE A 121 -5.86 6.82 5.83
N ILE A 122 -5.03 7.80 5.48
CA ILE A 122 -4.51 8.81 6.41
C ILE A 122 -5.65 9.61 7.03
N ALA A 123 -6.59 10.09 6.22
CA ALA A 123 -7.75 10.83 6.71
C ALA A 123 -8.63 9.97 7.65
N LEU A 124 -8.81 8.68 7.32
CA LEU A 124 -9.53 7.73 8.17
C LEU A 124 -8.82 7.51 9.51
N GLU A 125 -7.50 7.35 9.51
CA GLU A 125 -6.68 7.23 10.72
C GLU A 125 -6.86 8.44 11.64
N GLU A 126 -6.74 9.65 11.09
CA GLU A 126 -6.85 10.90 11.84
C GLU A 126 -8.26 11.09 12.41
N SER A 127 -9.30 10.73 11.66
CA SER A 127 -10.69 10.78 12.14
C SER A 127 -10.97 9.79 13.28
N GLY A 128 -10.37 8.59 13.22
CA GLY A 128 -10.57 7.53 14.22
C GLY A 128 -9.67 7.62 15.45
N GLU A 129 -8.74 8.58 15.50
CA GLU A 129 -7.94 8.92 16.68
C GLU A 129 -8.46 10.15 17.44
N ALA A 130 -9.36 10.93 16.81
CA ALA A 130 -10.01 12.09 17.43
C ALA A 130 -11.20 11.73 18.34
N GLU A 131 -11.61 10.45 18.37
CA GLU A 131 -12.75 9.90 19.12
C GLU A 131 -12.31 8.90 20.21
#